data_AF-A0A285NLW5-F1
#
_entry.id   AF-A0A285NLW5-F1
#
_cell.length_a   1.000
_cell.length_b   1.000
_cell.length_c   1.000
_cell.angle_alpha   90.00
_cell.angle_beta   90.00
_cell.angle_gamma   90.00
#
_symmetry.space_group_name_H-M   'P 1'
#
loop_
_entity.id
_entity.type
_entity.pdbx_description
1 polymer ?
#
loop_
_entity_poly.entity_id
_entity_poly.type
_entity_poly.pdbx_seq_one_letter_code
_entity_poly.pdbx_strand_id
1 'polypeptide(L)'
;MTAPIKIKVTGVTFVYTEDGLDLKEVATSFNSTDTLQQAYASGQIMISKEEYFGNPNLSALADLVRTKFIDRLNATETQDA
;
A
#
# COMPACT_ATOMS: atom_id res chain seq x y z
N MET A 1 5.79 17.14 -17.52
CA MET A 1 5.24 15.77 -17.54
C MET A 1 5.56 15.13 -16.22
N THR A 2 4.58 14.62 -15.48
CA THR A 2 4.78 13.95 -14.19
C THR A 2 5.34 12.55 -14.46
N ALA A 3 6.48 12.20 -13.86
CA ALA A 3 7.07 10.88 -14.01
C ALA A 3 6.15 9.82 -13.36
N PRO A 4 5.79 8.73 -14.06
CA PRO A 4 4.99 7.66 -13.46
C PRO A 4 5.70 7.05 -12.26
N ILE A 5 4.99 6.92 -11.14
CA ILE A 5 5.48 6.23 -9.95
C ILE A 5 5.26 4.72 -10.12
N LYS A 6 6.35 3.95 -10.02
CA LYS A 6 6.34 2.49 -10.00
C LYS A 6 6.26 2.01 -8.55
N ILE A 7 5.30 1.14 -8.27
CA ILE A 7 5.17 0.46 -6.97
C ILE A 7 5.61 -0.99 -7.12
N LYS A 8 6.47 -1.44 -6.21
CA LYS A 8 6.84 -2.84 -6.03
C LYS A 8 6.42 -3.27 -4.63
N VAL A 9 5.50 -4.24 -4.55
CA VAL A 9 5.23 -4.94 -3.29
C VAL A 9 6.43 -5.80 -2.94
N THR A 10 6.95 -5.62 -1.72
CA THR A 10 8.17 -6.30 -1.23
C THR A 10 7.87 -7.35 -0.18
N GLY A 11 6.70 -7.31 0.46
CA GLY A 11 6.30 -8.28 1.45
C GLY A 11 4.85 -8.14 1.85
N VAL A 12 4.29 -9.25 2.34
CA VAL A 12 2.94 -9.33 2.88
C VAL A 12 3.04 -10.01 4.24
N THR A 13 2.56 -9.33 5.28
CA THR A 13 2.51 -9.85 6.64
C THR A 13 1.05 -9.94 7.07
N PHE A 14 0.63 -11.16 7.44
CA PHE A 14 -0.71 -11.41 7.97
C PHE A 14 -0.75 -11.09 9.46
N VAL A 15 -1.64 -10.19 9.87
CA VAL A 15 -1.84 -9.80 11.26
C VAL A 15 -3.14 -10.43 11.74
N TYR A 16 -3.05 -11.31 12.72
CA TYR A 16 -4.19 -12.02 13.29
C TYR A 16 -4.76 -11.26 14.50
N THR A 17 -5.98 -11.59 14.90
CA THR A 17 -6.61 -11.16 16.15
C THR A 17 -5.82 -11.68 17.36
N GLU A 18 -6.08 -11.13 18.56
CA GLU A 18 -5.34 -11.49 19.79
C GLU A 18 -5.49 -12.97 20.17
N ASP A 19 -6.63 -13.57 19.86
CA ASP A 19 -6.88 -15.01 20.04
C ASP A 19 -6.24 -15.88 18.95
N GLY A 20 -5.67 -15.26 17.90
CA GLY A 20 -5.00 -15.92 16.79
C GLY A 20 -5.93 -16.67 15.84
N LEU A 21 -7.26 -16.57 16.01
CA LEU A 21 -8.23 -17.37 15.26
C LEU A 21 -8.63 -16.71 13.93
N ASP A 22 -8.61 -15.38 13.87
CA ASP A 22 -9.06 -14.63 12.71
C ASP A 22 -7.97 -13.72 12.15
N LEU A 23 -7.94 -13.58 10.82
CA LEU A 23 -7.12 -12.55 10.18
C LEU A 23 -7.76 -11.19 10.48
N LYS A 24 -7.01 -10.30 11.12
CA LYS A 24 -7.43 -8.92 11.40
C LYS A 24 -7.17 -8.03 10.18
N GLU A 25 -5.94 -8.02 9.70
CA GLU A 25 -5.47 -7.14 8.65
C GLU A 25 -4.22 -7.70 7.96
N VAL A 26 -3.89 -7.13 6.80
CA VAL A 26 -2.73 -7.52 6.01
C VAL A 26 -1.82 -6.31 5.85
N ALA A 27 -0.65 -6.37 6.46
CA ALA A 27 0.36 -5.33 6.34
C ALA A 27 1.18 -5.59 5.06
N THR A 28 1.06 -4.70 4.07
CA THR A 28 1.74 -4.83 2.79
C THR A 28 2.89 -3.84 2.71
N SER A 29 4.11 -4.35 2.61
CA SER A 29 5.33 -3.57 2.45
C SER A 29 5.56 -3.26 0.98
N PHE A 30 6.00 -2.03 0.69
CA PHE A 30 6.25 -1.60 -0.69
C PHE A 30 7.46 -0.68 -0.80
N ASN A 31 8.03 -0.67 -2.01
CA ASN A 31 8.95 0.35 -2.48
C ASN A 31 8.34 1.08 -3.67
N SER A 32 8.59 2.37 -3.74
CA SER A 32 8.14 3.30 -4.76
C SER A 32 9.35 3.96 -5.40
N THR A 33 9.38 4.02 -6.72
CA THR A 33 10.40 4.75 -7.47
C THR A 33 9.77 5.42 -8.68
N ASP A 34 10.18 6.64 -8.99
CA ASP A 34 9.80 7.28 -10.26
C ASP A 34 10.62 6.72 -11.44
N THR A 35 10.17 6.96 -12.66
CA THR A 35 10.88 6.49 -13.86
C THR A 35 12.26 7.09 -14.04
N LEU A 36 12.52 8.27 -13.44
CA LEU A 36 13.81 8.96 -13.50
C LEU A 36 14.75 8.55 -12.36
N GLN A 37 14.30 7.70 -11.42
CA GLN A 37 15.01 7.29 -10.21
C GLN A 37 15.44 8.48 -9.31
N GLN A 38 14.71 9.60 -9.39
CA GLN A 38 14.94 10.80 -8.61
C GLN A 38 14.14 10.81 -7.30
N ALA A 39 13.04 10.05 -7.24
CA ALA A 39 12.20 9.92 -6.05
C ALA A 39 12.12 8.45 -5.63
N TYR A 40 12.36 8.21 -4.34
CA TYR A 40 12.24 6.91 -3.71
C TYR A 40 11.45 7.02 -2.42
N ALA A 41 10.51 6.10 -2.22
CA ALA A 41 9.83 5.94 -0.94
C ALA A 41 9.68 4.45 -0.64
N SER A 42 9.66 4.11 0.64
CA SER A 42 9.33 2.77 1.10
C SER A 42 8.42 2.88 2.31
N GLY A 43 7.53 1.92 2.47
CA GLY A 43 6.62 1.94 3.59
C GLY A 43 5.80 0.67 3.71
N GLN A 44 4.83 0.75 4.63
CA GLN A 44 3.89 -0.31 4.89
C GLN A 44 2.47 0.28 4.88
N ILE A 45 1.55 -0.42 4.24
CA ILE A 45 0.13 -0.09 4.20
C ILE A 45 -0.65 -1.23 4.81
N MET A 46 -1.48 -0.91 5.80
CA MET A 46 -2.48 -1.84 6.33
C MET A 46 -3.64 -1.93 5.35
N ILE A 47 -3.99 -3.16 4.97
CA ILE A 47 -5.07 -3.52 4.07
C ILE A 47 -6.05 -4.40 4.84
N SER A 48 -7.35 -4.18 4.70
CA SER A 48 -8.32 -5.05 5.37
C SER A 48 -8.29 -6.46 4.77
N LYS A 49 -8.78 -7.45 5.52
CA LYS A 49 -8.88 -8.83 5.00
C LYS A 49 -9.77 -8.89 3.75
N GLU A 50 -10.87 -8.14 3.71
CA GLU A 50 -11.81 -8.08 2.59
C GLU A 50 -11.14 -7.49 1.35
N GLU A 51 -10.40 -6.40 1.51
CA GLU A 51 -9.64 -5.78 0.44
C GLU A 51 -8.55 -6.73 -0.10
N TYR A 52 -7.87 -7.46 0.78
CA TYR A 52 -6.83 -8.40 0.37
C TYR A 52 -7.41 -9.59 -0.42
N PHE A 53 -8.45 -10.25 0.10
CA PHE A 53 -9.08 -11.40 -0.58
C PHE A 53 -9.86 -11.00 -1.83
N GLY A 54 -10.33 -9.76 -1.92
CA GLY A 54 -10.93 -9.19 -3.14
C GLY A 54 -9.92 -8.94 -4.27
N ASN A 55 -8.61 -8.99 -3.99
CA ASN A 55 -7.53 -8.74 -4.95
C ASN A 55 -6.57 -9.94 -5.06
N PRO A 56 -7.02 -11.08 -5.63
CA PRO A 56 -6.24 -12.33 -5.62
C PRO A 56 -4.96 -12.29 -6.45
N ASN A 57 -4.82 -11.31 -7.35
CA ASN A 57 -3.65 -11.17 -8.21
C ASN A 57 -2.66 -10.14 -7.64
N LEU A 58 -1.36 -10.43 -7.73
CA LEU A 58 -0.30 -9.52 -7.27
C LEU A 58 -0.33 -8.14 -7.93
N SER A 59 -0.77 -8.05 -9.19
CA SER A 59 -0.94 -6.76 -9.88
C SER A 59 -2.05 -5.92 -9.22
N ALA A 60 -3.17 -6.54 -8.86
CA ALA A 60 -4.29 -5.89 -8.20
C ALA A 60 -3.90 -5.41 -6.79
N LEU A 61 -3.09 -6.18 -6.07
CA LEU A 61 -2.51 -5.78 -4.79
C LEU A 61 -1.57 -4.56 -4.94
N ALA A 62 -0.72 -4.54 -5.96
CA ALA A 62 0.17 -3.41 -6.23
C ALA A 62 -0.60 -2.13 -6.58
N ASP A 63 -1.70 -2.24 -7.35
CA ASP A 63 -2.58 -1.12 -7.67
C ASP A 63 -3.31 -0.60 -6.44
N LEU A 64 -3.80 -1.50 -5.56
CA LEU A 64 -4.43 -1.13 -4.30
C LEU A 64 -3.45 -0.36 -3.38
N VAL A 65 -2.23 -0.86 -3.24
CA VAL A 65 -1.15 -0.21 -2.47
C VAL A 65 -0.84 1.17 -3.07
N ARG A 66 -0.75 1.26 -4.40
CA ARG A 66 -0.49 2.54 -5.09
C ARG A 66 -1.59 3.56 -4.82
N THR A 67 -2.85 3.17 -4.94
CA THR A 67 -4.00 4.05 -4.67
C THR A 67 -3.97 4.56 -3.24
N LYS A 68 -3.88 3.66 -2.25
CA LYS A 68 -3.82 4.04 -0.82
C LYS A 68 -2.58 4.89 -0.48
N PHE A 69 -1.46 4.71 -1.18
CA PHE A 69 -0.28 5.54 -0.98
C PHE A 69 -0.51 6.96 -1.50
N ILE A 70 -1.02 7.10 -2.73
CA ILE A 70 -1.32 8.40 -3.35
C ILE A 70 -2.38 9.13 -2.52
N ASP A 71 -3.43 8.44 -2.07
CA ASP A 71 -4.47 9.02 -1.22
C ASP A 71 -3.89 9.62 0.06
N ARG A 72 -2.93 8.95 0.70
CA ARG A 72 -2.25 9.48 1.90
C ARG A 72 -1.39 10.70 1.61
N LEU A 73 -0.70 10.74 0.46
CA LEU A 73 0.08 11.91 0.07
C LEU A 73 -0.83 13.12 -0.18
N ASN A 74 -1.96 12.90 -0.84
CA ASN A 74 -2.93 13.94 -1.15
C ASN A 74 -3.76 14.36 0.08
N ALA A 75 -3.98 13.47 1.05
CA ALA A 75 -4.69 13.78 2.29
C ALA A 75 -3.98 14.84 3.14
N THR A 76 -2.70 15.12 2.88
CA THR A 76 -1.92 16.17 3.54
C THR A 76 -2.45 17.59 3.26
N GLU A 77 -3.30 17.79 2.25
CA GLU A 77 -3.87 19.12 1.93
C GLU A 77 -5.16 19.45 2.74
N THR A 78 -5.62 18.58 3.63
CA THR A 78 -6.79 18.85 4.52
C THR A 78 -6.42 18.79 6.00
N GLN A 79 -5.29 19.41 6.34
CA GLN A 79 -5.07 19.94 7.69
C GLN A 79 -5.00 21.47 7.60
N ASP A 80 -6.15 22.10 7.31
CA ASP A 80 -6.31 23.53 7.51
C ASP A 80 -6.39 23.84 9.01
N ALA A 81 -5.49 24.75 9.42
CA ALA A 81 -5.64 25.84 10.39
C ALA A 81 -6.26 25.58 11.78
#